data_AF-A0A954X558-F1
#
_entry.id   AF-A0A954X558-F1
#
_cell.length_a   1.000
_cell.length_b   1.000
_cell.length_c   1.000
_cell.angle_alpha   90.00
_cell.angle_beta   90.00
_cell.angle_gamma   90.00
#
_symmetry.space_group_name_H-M   'P 1'
#
loop_
_entity.id
_entity.type
_entity.pdbx_description
1 polymer ?
#
loop_
_entity_poly.entity_id
_entity_poly.type
_entity_poly.pdbx_seq_one_letter_code
_entity_poly.pdbx_strand_id
1 'polypeptide(L)'
;ERVAEPRTVARRPETDSIQTLVERKAFAREADRTAIDRAETLRFYLEPADPIVDAPSIGPKTAERFHAIGVTTVQELLDLDANDAAARINYRRITADMIRSWQIQTMLVCRVPNLRGHDAQILEACHVPTPEHLAKMDPKALFAEVKRFIESSEGKRVLRSAKAPDFEEVESWIRWARSARELRG
;
A
#
# COMPACT_ATOMS: atom_id res chain seq x y z
N GLU A 1 60.02 25.83 49.52
CA GLU A 1 58.55 25.72 49.65
C GLU A 1 57.90 26.71 48.69
N ARG A 2 57.29 26.21 47.61
CA ARG A 2 56.21 26.83 46.83
C ARG A 2 55.67 25.77 45.88
N VAL A 3 54.35 25.64 45.93
CA VAL A 3 53.53 24.53 45.49
C VAL A 3 53.37 24.52 43.97
N ALA A 4 53.44 23.33 43.36
CA ALA A 4 53.04 23.10 41.97
C ALA A 4 51.53 22.86 41.91
N GLU A 5 50.79 23.66 41.15
CA GLU A 5 49.38 23.40 40.83
C GLU A 5 49.27 22.54 39.56
N PRO A 6 48.38 21.53 39.52
CA PRO A 6 48.10 20.81 38.29
C PRO A 6 47.10 21.59 37.43
N ARG A 7 47.47 21.88 36.18
CA ARG A 7 46.53 22.36 35.15
C ARG A 7 45.65 21.20 34.68
N THR A 8 44.39 21.19 35.09
CA THR A 8 43.35 20.33 34.53
C THR A 8 42.98 20.82 33.13
N VAL A 9 43.36 20.08 32.09
CA VAL A 9 42.84 20.29 30.73
C VAL A 9 41.46 19.63 30.67
N ALA A 10 40.40 20.44 30.79
CA ALA A 10 39.04 19.99 30.57
C ALA A 10 38.86 19.57 29.10
N ARG A 11 38.70 18.27 28.83
CA ARG A 11 38.19 17.78 27.54
C ARG A 11 36.76 18.30 27.34
N ARG A 12 36.56 19.17 26.35
CA ARG A 12 35.21 19.52 25.84
C ARG A 12 34.63 18.31 25.09
N PRO A 13 33.31 18.09 25.13
CA PRO A 13 32.70 16.84 24.68
C PRO A 13 32.61 16.77 23.15
N GLU A 14 33.18 15.72 22.54
CA GLU A 14 32.98 15.38 21.12
C GLU A 14 31.51 15.03 20.80
N THR A 15 30.70 14.80 21.82
CA THR A 15 29.28 14.39 21.73
C THR A 15 28.38 15.44 21.08
N ASP A 16 28.60 16.74 21.33
CA ASP A 16 27.78 17.84 20.76
C ASP A 16 27.94 17.94 19.24
N SER A 17 29.13 17.61 18.72
CA SER A 17 29.43 17.64 17.29
C SER A 17 28.76 16.50 16.53
N ILE A 18 28.64 15.31 17.16
CA ILE A 18 27.95 14.16 16.56
C ILE A 18 26.44 14.40 16.56
N GLN A 19 25.87 14.88 17.68
CA GLN A 19 24.45 15.20 17.82
C GLN A 19 24.00 16.19 16.74
N THR A 20 24.75 17.28 16.56
CA THR A 20 24.48 18.33 15.56
C THR A 20 24.54 17.78 14.12
N LEU A 21 25.44 16.83 13.85
CA LEU A 21 25.58 16.21 12.52
C LEU A 21 24.41 15.26 12.20
N VAL A 22 23.93 14.52 13.22
CA VAL A 22 22.78 13.63 13.13
C VAL A 22 21.50 14.43 12.87
N GLU A 23 21.29 15.52 13.60
CA GLU A 23 20.14 16.41 13.43
C GLU A 23 20.12 17.06 12.04
N ARG A 24 21.27 17.54 11.55
CA ARG A 24 21.38 18.10 10.18
C ARG A 24 21.08 17.07 9.11
N LYS A 25 21.55 15.83 9.26
CA LYS A 25 21.22 14.73 8.34
C LYS A 25 19.73 14.39 8.36
N ALA A 26 19.11 14.39 9.54
CA ALA A 26 17.66 14.16 9.68
C ALA A 26 16.87 15.29 8.99
N PHE A 27 17.25 16.55 9.21
CA PHE A 27 16.61 17.70 8.57
C PHE A 27 16.77 17.72 7.05
N ALA A 28 17.97 17.37 6.56
CA ALA A 28 18.22 17.26 5.12
C ALA A 28 17.39 16.15 4.48
N ARG A 29 17.27 14.98 5.13
CA ARG A 29 16.38 13.90 4.70
C ARG A 29 14.91 14.31 4.71
N GLU A 30 14.48 15.04 5.73
CA GLU A 30 13.11 15.55 5.81
C GLU A 30 12.80 16.55 4.69
N ALA A 31 13.72 17.47 4.40
CA ALA A 31 13.58 18.44 3.34
C ALA A 31 13.59 17.80 1.94
N ASP A 32 14.49 16.82 1.72
CA ASP A 32 14.58 16.07 0.47
C ASP A 32 13.31 15.21 0.25
N ARG A 33 12.82 14.55 1.31
CA ARG A 33 11.53 13.85 1.32
C ARG A 33 10.37 14.78 0.97
N THR A 34 10.31 15.96 1.59
CA THR A 34 9.26 16.96 1.30
C THR A 34 9.30 17.43 -0.16
N ALA A 35 10.49 17.51 -0.76
CA ALA A 35 10.66 17.89 -2.15
C ALA A 35 10.27 16.74 -3.12
N ILE A 36 10.66 15.50 -2.82
CA ILE A 36 10.27 14.30 -3.58
C ILE A 36 8.75 14.11 -3.52
N ASP A 37 8.15 14.21 -2.34
CA ASP A 37 6.70 14.12 -2.13
C ASP A 37 5.92 15.17 -2.93
N ARG A 38 6.50 16.37 -3.15
CA ARG A 38 5.90 17.43 -3.99
C ARG A 38 6.08 17.23 -5.49
N ALA A 39 7.04 16.40 -5.89
CA ALA A 39 7.36 16.12 -7.30
C ALA A 39 6.77 14.79 -7.80
N GLU A 40 6.18 13.98 -6.91
CA GLU A 40 5.64 12.67 -7.28
C GLU A 40 4.46 12.80 -8.24
N THR A 41 4.61 12.26 -9.45
CA THR A 41 3.54 12.27 -10.45
C THR A 41 2.50 11.21 -10.09
N LEU A 42 1.26 11.63 -9.85
CA LEU A 42 0.14 10.73 -9.59
C LEU A 42 -0.29 10.02 -10.88
N ARG A 43 -0.25 8.68 -10.87
CA ARG A 43 -0.68 7.85 -12.01
C ARG A 43 -1.64 6.75 -11.54
N PHE A 44 -2.76 6.61 -12.23
CA PHE A 44 -3.63 5.45 -12.08
C PHE A 44 -3.10 4.30 -12.94
N TYR A 45 -3.09 3.10 -12.38
CA TYR A 45 -2.58 1.90 -13.06
C TYR A 45 -3.67 0.95 -13.55
N LEU A 46 -4.93 1.27 -13.28
CA LEU A 46 -6.09 0.52 -13.74
C LEU A 46 -7.26 1.47 -13.99
N GLU A 47 -7.86 1.37 -15.17
CA GLU A 47 -9.03 2.12 -15.60
C GLU A 47 -10.28 1.24 -15.60
N PRO A 48 -11.49 1.80 -15.39
CA PRO A 48 -12.73 1.02 -15.42
C PRO A 48 -12.98 0.31 -16.76
N ALA A 49 -12.49 0.86 -17.86
CA ALA A 49 -12.62 0.28 -19.20
C ALA A 49 -11.56 -0.80 -19.49
N ASP A 50 -10.58 -1.00 -18.61
CA ASP A 50 -9.55 -2.01 -18.80
C ASP A 50 -10.16 -3.43 -18.74
N PRO A 51 -9.56 -4.40 -19.45
CA PRO A 51 -9.95 -5.80 -19.35
C PRO A 51 -9.93 -6.32 -17.91
N ILE A 52 -10.88 -7.18 -17.56
CA ILE A 52 -10.97 -7.78 -16.23
C ILE A 52 -9.71 -8.58 -15.83
N VAL A 53 -8.93 -9.07 -16.79
CA VAL A 53 -7.67 -9.78 -16.53
C VAL A 53 -6.58 -8.88 -15.94
N ASP A 54 -6.72 -7.56 -16.05
CA ASP A 54 -5.78 -6.59 -15.47
C ASP A 54 -6.12 -6.26 -14.00
N ALA A 55 -7.29 -6.71 -13.52
CA ALA A 55 -7.69 -6.58 -12.12
C ALA A 55 -6.75 -7.39 -11.19
N PRO A 56 -6.46 -6.88 -9.97
CA PRO A 56 -5.62 -7.59 -9.02
C PRO A 56 -6.13 -9.00 -8.72
N SER A 57 -5.21 -9.96 -8.64
CA SER A 57 -5.51 -11.37 -8.33
C SER A 57 -6.35 -12.13 -9.36
N ILE A 58 -6.73 -11.51 -10.49
CA ILE A 58 -7.46 -12.17 -11.58
C ILE A 58 -6.48 -12.50 -12.71
N GLY A 59 -6.15 -13.78 -12.87
CA GLY A 59 -5.35 -14.25 -14.01
C GLY A 59 -6.20 -14.69 -15.20
N PRO A 60 -5.59 -15.03 -16.35
CA PRO A 60 -6.29 -15.38 -17.59
C PRO A 60 -7.39 -16.45 -17.42
N LYS A 61 -7.11 -17.51 -16.67
CA LYS A 61 -8.08 -18.60 -16.40
C LYS A 61 -9.28 -18.16 -15.57
N THR A 62 -9.09 -17.17 -14.69
CA THR A 62 -10.15 -16.59 -13.89
C THR A 62 -10.98 -15.64 -14.76
N ALA A 63 -10.32 -14.78 -15.55
CA ALA A 63 -10.97 -13.89 -16.50
C ALA A 63 -11.88 -14.64 -17.49
N GLU A 64 -11.41 -15.77 -18.04
CA GLU A 64 -12.22 -16.64 -18.91
C GLU A 64 -13.56 -17.08 -18.28
N ARG A 65 -13.63 -17.22 -16.95
CA ARG A 65 -14.86 -17.61 -16.24
C ARG A 65 -15.83 -16.44 -16.11
N PHE A 66 -15.31 -15.24 -15.88
CA PHE A 66 -16.11 -14.02 -15.91
C PHE A 66 -16.63 -13.74 -17.33
N HIS A 67 -15.80 -13.93 -18.35
CA HIS A 67 -16.21 -13.78 -19.74
C HIS A 67 -17.39 -14.72 -20.08
N ALA A 68 -17.38 -15.96 -19.56
CA ALA A 68 -18.46 -16.92 -19.75
C ALA A 68 -19.81 -16.48 -19.14
N ILE A 69 -19.79 -15.53 -18.20
CA ILE A 69 -20.99 -14.89 -17.63
C ILE A 69 -21.18 -13.45 -18.11
N GLY A 70 -20.50 -13.05 -19.20
CA GLY A 70 -20.66 -11.74 -19.83
C GLY A 70 -19.98 -10.58 -19.10
N VAL A 71 -19.03 -10.84 -18.20
CA VAL A 71 -18.26 -9.81 -17.50
C VAL A 71 -16.85 -9.77 -18.10
N THR A 72 -16.47 -8.64 -18.70
CA THR A 72 -15.25 -8.50 -19.52
C THR A 72 -14.35 -7.34 -19.10
N THR A 73 -14.91 -6.33 -18.44
CA THR A 73 -14.20 -5.12 -18.01
C THR A 73 -14.09 -5.01 -16.50
N VAL A 74 -13.21 -4.13 -16.04
CA VAL A 74 -13.09 -3.77 -14.63
C VAL A 74 -14.39 -3.15 -14.09
N GLN A 75 -15.03 -2.25 -14.83
CA GLN A 75 -16.30 -1.65 -14.41
C GLN A 75 -17.39 -2.71 -14.20
N GLU A 76 -17.53 -3.65 -15.15
CA GLU A 76 -18.49 -4.74 -15.03
C GLU A 76 -18.20 -5.65 -13.83
N LEU A 77 -16.94 -5.86 -13.45
CA LEU A 77 -16.60 -6.56 -12.20
C LEU A 77 -17.03 -5.76 -10.97
N LEU A 78 -16.81 -4.44 -10.96
CA LEU A 78 -17.14 -3.58 -9.83
C LEU A 78 -18.66 -3.47 -9.59
N ASP A 79 -19.47 -3.51 -10.65
CA ASP A 79 -20.93 -3.42 -10.56
C ASP A 79 -21.62 -4.78 -10.31
N LEU A 80 -20.85 -5.86 -10.34
CA LEU A 80 -21.36 -7.22 -10.28
C LEU A 80 -21.91 -7.60 -8.89
N ASP A 81 -23.09 -8.22 -8.83
CA ASP A 81 -23.52 -8.90 -7.61
C ASP A 81 -22.68 -10.18 -7.41
N ALA A 82 -21.89 -10.22 -6.34
CA ALA A 82 -20.97 -11.31 -6.09
C ALA A 82 -21.65 -12.67 -5.83
N ASN A 83 -22.89 -12.70 -5.31
CA ASN A 83 -23.61 -13.95 -5.06
C ASN A 83 -24.18 -14.52 -6.37
N ASP A 84 -24.81 -13.68 -7.18
CA ASP A 84 -25.27 -14.04 -8.53
C ASP A 84 -24.09 -14.52 -9.40
N ALA A 85 -22.99 -13.78 -9.40
CA ALA A 85 -21.82 -14.13 -10.17
C ALA A 85 -21.20 -15.46 -9.73
N ALA A 86 -21.07 -15.71 -8.42
CA ALA A 86 -20.57 -16.99 -7.93
C ALA A 86 -21.49 -18.15 -8.35
N ALA A 87 -22.81 -17.95 -8.30
CA ALA A 87 -23.79 -18.94 -8.75
C ALA A 87 -23.70 -19.20 -10.27
N ARG A 88 -23.51 -18.15 -11.09
CA ARG A 88 -23.42 -18.27 -12.55
C ARG A 88 -22.08 -18.83 -13.02
N ILE A 89 -20.97 -18.45 -12.38
CA ILE A 89 -19.65 -19.03 -12.63
C ILE A 89 -19.63 -20.50 -12.23
N ASN A 90 -20.39 -20.88 -11.20
CA ASN A 90 -20.58 -22.25 -10.72
C ASN A 90 -19.27 -23.06 -10.60
N TYR A 91 -18.24 -22.43 -10.03
CA TYR A 91 -16.92 -23.06 -9.85
C TYR A 91 -16.54 -23.03 -8.38
N ARG A 92 -16.39 -24.21 -7.77
CA ARG A 92 -16.19 -24.40 -6.31
C ARG A 92 -15.13 -23.50 -5.67
N ARG A 93 -14.10 -23.09 -6.41
CA ARG A 93 -12.99 -22.25 -5.89
C ARG A 93 -13.22 -20.74 -6.05
N ILE A 94 -14.29 -20.33 -6.73
CA ILE A 94 -14.69 -18.92 -6.88
C ILE A 94 -15.98 -18.75 -6.09
N THR A 95 -15.83 -18.22 -4.88
CA THR A 95 -16.93 -17.93 -3.98
C THR A 95 -17.32 -16.45 -4.08
N ALA A 96 -18.50 -16.10 -3.57
CA ALA A 96 -18.92 -14.71 -3.51
C ALA A 96 -17.97 -13.85 -2.66
N ASP A 97 -17.41 -14.40 -1.58
CA ASP A 97 -16.38 -13.71 -0.78
C ASP A 97 -15.12 -13.43 -1.59
N MET A 98 -14.67 -14.39 -2.40
CA MET A 98 -13.50 -14.19 -3.26
C MET A 98 -13.74 -13.08 -4.29
N ILE A 99 -14.96 -13.03 -4.86
CA ILE A 99 -15.36 -11.98 -5.80
C ILE A 99 -15.39 -10.62 -5.10
N ARG A 100 -15.93 -10.53 -3.88
CA ARG A 100 -15.90 -9.30 -3.07
C ARG A 100 -14.47 -8.83 -2.77
N SER A 101 -13.57 -9.74 -2.41
CA SER A 101 -12.16 -9.41 -2.23
C SER A 101 -11.54 -8.85 -3.51
N TRP A 102 -11.81 -9.45 -4.67
CA TRP A 102 -11.36 -8.90 -5.96
C TRP A 102 -11.95 -7.54 -6.26
N GLN A 103 -13.23 -7.31 -5.98
CA GLN A 103 -13.87 -6.01 -6.14
C GLN A 103 -13.20 -4.94 -5.27
N ILE A 104 -12.92 -5.23 -4.01
CA ILE A 104 -12.20 -4.32 -3.09
C ILE A 104 -10.81 -4.00 -3.63
N GLN A 105 -10.03 -5.03 -3.97
CA GLN A 105 -8.66 -4.86 -4.46
C GLN A 105 -8.63 -4.04 -5.76
N THR A 106 -9.55 -4.34 -6.68
CA THR A 106 -9.71 -3.64 -7.96
C THR A 106 -10.10 -2.18 -7.76
N MET A 107 -11.08 -1.91 -6.90
CA MET A 107 -11.53 -0.56 -6.58
C MET A 107 -10.41 0.27 -5.95
N LEU A 108 -9.60 -0.29 -5.05
CA LEU A 108 -8.44 0.39 -4.49
C LEU A 108 -7.43 0.80 -5.57
N VAL A 109 -7.05 -0.11 -6.48
CA VAL A 109 -6.09 0.21 -7.56
C VAL A 109 -6.67 1.21 -8.57
N CYS A 110 -7.97 1.09 -8.88
CA CYS A 110 -8.63 2.05 -9.75
C CYS A 110 -8.72 3.44 -9.12
N ARG A 111 -8.95 3.54 -7.81
CA ARG A 111 -9.23 4.83 -7.15
C ARG A 111 -8.01 5.50 -6.54
N VAL A 112 -7.01 4.76 -6.06
CA VAL A 112 -5.81 5.32 -5.41
C VAL A 112 -4.68 5.42 -6.42
N PRO A 113 -4.19 6.64 -6.75
CA PRO A 113 -3.05 6.78 -7.65
C PRO A 113 -1.83 6.10 -7.05
N ASN A 114 -0.93 5.65 -7.91
CA ASN A 114 0.34 5.00 -7.60
C ASN A 114 0.25 3.62 -6.89
N LEU A 115 -0.94 3.21 -6.42
CA LEU A 115 -1.13 1.93 -5.73
C LEU A 115 -1.03 0.72 -6.67
N ARG A 116 -0.32 -0.33 -6.27
CA ARG A 116 -0.18 -1.57 -7.06
C ARG A 116 -1.14 -2.65 -6.61
N GLY A 117 -1.38 -3.64 -7.47
CA GLY A 117 -2.28 -4.76 -7.19
C GLY A 117 -1.87 -5.65 -6.02
N HIS A 118 -0.58 -5.76 -5.68
CA HIS A 118 -0.16 -6.48 -4.47
C HIS A 118 -0.37 -5.65 -3.20
N ASP A 119 -0.18 -4.33 -3.26
CA ASP A 119 -0.49 -3.42 -2.15
C ASP A 119 -1.97 -3.47 -1.82
N ALA A 120 -2.83 -3.44 -2.85
CA ALA A 120 -4.28 -3.57 -2.68
C ALA A 120 -4.69 -4.91 -2.06
N GLN A 121 -4.02 -6.02 -2.38
CA GLN A 121 -4.22 -7.31 -1.72
C GLN A 121 -3.84 -7.25 -0.23
N ILE A 122 -2.72 -6.60 0.10
CA ILE A 122 -2.27 -6.43 1.49
C ILE A 122 -3.26 -5.57 2.27
N LEU A 123 -3.71 -4.45 1.69
CA LEU A 123 -4.66 -3.53 2.31
C LEU A 123 -6.02 -4.19 2.58
N GLU A 124 -6.55 -4.94 1.61
CA GLU A 124 -7.80 -5.69 1.79
C GLU A 124 -7.68 -6.74 2.89
N ALA A 125 -6.57 -7.49 2.92
CA ALA A 125 -6.30 -8.46 3.98
C ALA A 125 -6.07 -7.82 5.36
N CYS A 126 -5.62 -6.56 5.41
CA CYS A 126 -5.56 -5.74 6.63
C CYS A 126 -6.90 -5.03 6.94
N HIS A 127 -8.00 -5.43 6.31
CA HIS A 127 -9.33 -4.87 6.52
C HIS A 127 -9.43 -3.35 6.24
N VAL A 128 -8.69 -2.87 5.24
CA VAL A 128 -8.76 -1.50 4.72
C VAL A 128 -9.42 -1.50 3.34
N PRO A 129 -10.76 -1.62 3.25
CA PRO A 129 -11.42 -1.90 1.98
C PRO A 129 -11.65 -0.67 1.10
N THR A 130 -11.43 0.56 1.59
CA THR A 130 -11.71 1.78 0.80
C THR A 130 -10.58 2.81 0.90
N PRO A 131 -10.43 3.68 -0.12
CA PRO A 131 -9.53 4.83 -0.07
C PRO A 131 -9.81 5.75 1.13
N GLU A 132 -11.08 5.96 1.48
CA GLU A 132 -11.46 6.83 2.61
C GLU A 132 -11.04 6.24 3.95
N HIS A 133 -11.10 4.91 4.09
CA HIS A 133 -10.58 4.24 5.27
C HIS A 133 -9.07 4.39 5.33
N LEU A 134 -8.37 4.09 4.23
CA LEU A 134 -6.92 4.19 4.13
C LEU A 134 -6.40 5.61 4.44
N ALA A 135 -7.04 6.65 3.89
CA ALA A 135 -6.65 8.04 4.07
C ALA A 135 -6.70 8.53 5.53
N LYS A 136 -7.48 7.85 6.39
CA LYS A 136 -7.68 8.16 7.81
C LYS A 136 -6.85 7.30 8.76
N MET A 137 -6.14 6.30 8.24
CA MET A 137 -5.33 5.41 9.07
C MET A 137 -4.15 6.15 9.71
N ASP A 138 -3.80 5.74 10.94
CA ASP A 138 -2.50 6.07 11.51
C ASP A 138 -1.41 5.22 10.83
N PRO A 139 -0.34 5.82 10.30
CA PRO A 139 0.70 5.07 9.59
C PRO A 139 1.38 3.99 10.43
N LYS A 140 1.61 4.22 11.73
CA LYS A 140 2.29 3.25 12.61
C LYS A 140 1.38 2.06 12.90
N ALA A 141 0.10 2.33 13.16
CA ALA A 141 -0.90 1.29 13.34
C ALA A 141 -1.02 0.42 12.09
N LEU A 142 -1.22 1.04 10.91
CA LEU A 142 -1.33 0.31 9.64
C LEU A 142 -0.08 -0.50 9.34
N PHE A 143 1.12 0.10 9.50
CA PHE A 143 2.37 -0.62 9.27
C PHE A 143 2.52 -1.83 10.21
N ALA A 144 2.11 -1.72 11.48
CA ALA A 144 2.12 -2.86 12.38
C ALA A 144 1.18 -3.98 11.93
N GLU A 145 0.02 -3.65 11.35
CA GLU A 145 -0.92 -4.64 10.79
C GLU A 145 -0.34 -5.32 9.55
N VAL A 146 0.20 -4.52 8.62
CA VAL A 146 0.87 -5.00 7.41
C VAL A 146 1.99 -5.96 7.77
N LYS A 147 2.85 -5.62 8.75
CA LYS A 147 3.93 -6.51 9.21
C LYS A 147 3.41 -7.85 9.71
N ARG A 148 2.36 -7.86 10.54
CA ARG A 148 1.75 -9.11 11.01
C ARG A 148 1.20 -9.94 9.85
N PHE A 149 0.55 -9.28 8.88
CA PHE A 149 -0.01 -9.96 7.71
C PHE A 149 1.09 -10.57 6.83
N ILE A 150 2.13 -9.84 6.46
CA ILE A 150 3.18 -10.35 5.57
C ILE A 150 3.99 -11.49 6.17
N GLU A 151 4.03 -11.61 7.50
CA GLU A 151 4.66 -12.73 8.22
C GLU A 151 3.81 -14.01 8.18
N SER A 152 2.50 -13.90 7.92
CA SER A 152 1.58 -15.02 7.76
C SER A 152 1.83 -15.82 6.48
N SER A 153 1.29 -17.04 6.41
CA SER A 153 1.36 -17.88 5.20
C SER A 153 0.68 -17.23 3.99
N GLU A 154 -0.42 -16.52 4.22
CA GLU A 154 -1.16 -15.82 3.16
C GLU A 154 -0.39 -14.60 2.67
N GLY A 155 0.15 -13.80 3.58
CA GLY A 155 0.99 -12.65 3.23
C GLY A 155 2.25 -13.04 2.46
N LYS A 156 2.93 -14.12 2.86
CA LYS A 156 4.06 -14.69 2.10
C LYS A 156 3.66 -15.12 0.68
N ARG A 157 2.44 -15.64 0.50
CA ARG A 157 1.91 -16.01 -0.82
C ARG A 157 1.59 -14.78 -1.69
N VAL A 158 1.10 -13.69 -1.09
CA VAL A 158 0.87 -12.41 -1.78
C VAL A 158 2.20 -11.79 -2.20
N LEU A 159 3.17 -11.70 -1.29
CA LEU A 159 4.50 -11.16 -1.59
C LEU A 159 5.26 -11.99 -2.61
N ARG A 160 5.14 -13.33 -2.56
CA ARG A 160 5.97 -14.25 -3.33
C ARG A 160 7.46 -13.94 -3.12
N SER A 161 8.11 -13.31 -4.08
CA SER A 161 9.51 -12.87 -4.06
C SER A 161 9.66 -11.35 -4.05
N ALA A 162 8.57 -10.59 -3.95
CA ALA A 162 8.59 -9.14 -3.86
C ALA A 162 9.17 -8.68 -2.52
N LYS A 163 9.72 -7.46 -2.50
CA LYS A 163 10.16 -6.81 -1.27
C LYS A 163 8.93 -6.59 -0.38
N ALA A 164 9.10 -6.81 0.92
CA ALA A 164 8.10 -6.43 1.90
C ALA A 164 7.93 -4.90 1.94
N PRO A 165 6.70 -4.38 2.05
CA PRO A 165 6.47 -2.96 2.25
C PRO A 165 7.17 -2.46 3.50
N ASP A 166 7.82 -1.31 3.38
CA ASP A 166 8.38 -0.60 4.52
C ASP A 166 7.44 0.52 5.01
N PHE A 167 7.86 1.22 6.07
CA PHE A 167 7.03 2.23 6.70
C PHE A 167 6.77 3.42 5.76
N GLU A 168 7.75 3.81 4.95
CA GLU A 168 7.63 4.93 4.00
C GLU A 168 6.65 4.61 2.87
N GLU A 169 6.62 3.35 2.43
CA GLU A 169 5.64 2.87 1.47
C GLU A 169 4.22 2.92 2.03
N VAL A 170 4.02 2.51 3.29
CA VAL A 170 2.70 2.62 3.97
C VAL A 170 2.27 4.08 4.16
N GLU A 171 3.18 4.98 4.55
CA GLU A 171 2.89 6.42 4.59
C GLU A 171 2.45 6.94 3.22
N SER A 172 3.06 6.44 2.16
CA SER A 172 2.74 6.83 0.79
C SER A 172 1.38 6.35 0.34
N TRP A 173 0.98 5.12 0.66
CA TRP A 173 -0.38 4.64 0.40
C TRP A 173 -1.44 5.53 1.04
N ILE A 174 -1.24 5.92 2.30
CA ILE A 174 -2.16 6.84 3.02
C ILE A 174 -2.20 8.21 2.34
N ARG A 175 -1.04 8.75 1.93
CA ARG A 175 -0.95 10.02 1.21
C ARG A 175 -1.69 9.97 -0.12
N TRP A 176 -1.44 8.94 -0.93
CA TRP A 176 -2.08 8.78 -2.24
C TRP A 176 -3.59 8.57 -2.13
N ALA A 177 -4.06 7.88 -1.09
CA ALA A 177 -5.49 7.67 -0.86
C ALA A 177 -6.28 8.96 -0.65
N ARG A 178 -5.63 10.04 -0.19
CA ARG A 178 -6.25 11.38 -0.08
C ARG A 178 -6.48 12.05 -1.44
N SER A 179 -5.78 11.59 -2.48
CA SER A 179 -5.94 12.01 -3.86
C SER A 179 -6.75 11.01 -4.67
N ALA A 180 -7.53 10.15 -4.01
CA ALA A 180 -8.32 9.14 -4.68
C ALA A 180 -9.39 9.77 -5.57
N ARG A 181 -9.64 9.14 -6.72
CA ARG A 181 -10.71 9.54 -7.63
C ARG A 181 -12.01 8.82 -7.31
N GLU A 182 -13.12 9.45 -7.66
CA GLU A 182 -14.41 8.76 -7.76
C GLU A 182 -14.48 7.97 -9.06
N LEU A 183 -15.13 6.81 -9.01
CA LEU A 183 -15.52 6.06 -10.20
C LEU A 183 -16.93 6.49 -10.58
N ARG A 184 -17.16 6.79 -11.86
CA ARG A 184 -18.50 7.03 -12.36
C ARG A 184 -19.11 5.68 -12.67
N GLY A 185 -20.15 5.29 -11.94
CA GLY A 185 -21.06 4.20 -12.33
C GLY A 185 -21.96 4.60 -13.49
#